data_AF-A0A7W7QV91-F1
#
_entry.id   AF-A0A7W7QV91-F1
#
_cell.length_a   1.000
_cell.length_b   1.000
_cell.length_c   1.000
_cell.angle_alpha   90.00
_cell.angle_beta   90.00
_cell.angle_gamma   90.00
#
_symmetry.space_group_name_H-M   'P 1'
#
loop_
_entity.id
_entity.type
_entity.pdbx_description
1 polymer ?
#
loop_
_entity_poly.entity_id
_entity_poly.type
_entity_poly.pdbx_seq_one_letter_code
_entity_poly.pdbx_strand_id
1 'polypeptide(L)'
;MGEEARTVFVLLRGRQPVAELEVTGDDFPHTYCEIRPLPGFEEIRPILVTAWESAMNNGPIWPILRMKMLRLRLRPSYGGPLIKHVVLILDGDRATLRYRYGRVSLRRFQRWRNRKPRRG
;
A
#
# COMPACT_ATOMS: atom_id res chain seq x y z
N MET A 1 13.31 21.22 14.73
CA MET A 1 12.18 20.32 14.47
C MET A 1 12.46 19.62 13.15
N GLY A 2 13.08 18.45 13.20
CA GLY A 2 13.40 17.70 12.00
C GLY A 2 12.12 17.08 11.46
N GLU A 3 11.78 17.41 10.23
CA GLU A 3 10.78 16.70 9.43
C GLU A 3 11.15 15.20 9.47
N GLU A 4 10.50 14.43 10.35
CA GLU A 4 10.70 12.99 10.41
C GLU A 4 10.42 12.48 9.00
N ALA A 5 11.40 11.80 8.38
CA ALA A 5 11.25 11.31 7.02
C ALA A 5 10.14 10.25 6.98
N ARG A 6 8.91 10.71 6.83
CA ARG A 6 7.71 9.86 6.76
C ARG A 6 7.89 8.96 5.56
N THR A 7 7.67 7.67 5.78
CA THR A 7 7.95 6.69 4.74
C THR A 7 6.85 6.74 3.70
N VAL A 8 7.22 7.04 2.45
CA VAL A 8 6.25 7.12 1.36
C VAL A 8 6.35 5.89 0.46
N PHE A 9 5.21 5.30 0.13
CA PHE A 9 5.08 4.32 -0.96
C PHE A 9 4.40 4.97 -2.16
N VAL A 10 4.90 4.69 -3.34
CA VAL A 10 4.25 5.05 -4.60
C VAL A 10 3.37 3.87 -5.05
N LEU A 11 2.07 4.12 -5.18
CA LEU A 11 1.12 3.23 -5.82
C LEU A 11 1.25 3.38 -7.34
N LEU A 12 1.50 2.26 -8.01
CA LEU A 12 1.67 2.18 -9.45
C LEU A 12 0.51 1.39 -10.07
N ARG A 13 -0.09 1.92 -11.13
CA ARG A 13 -0.94 1.17 -12.07
C ARG A 13 -0.09 0.78 -13.27
N GLY A 14 0.34 -0.48 -13.32
CA GLY A 14 1.35 -0.92 -14.30
C GLY A 14 2.72 -0.28 -14.05
N ARG A 15 3.04 0.79 -14.78
CA ARG A 15 4.26 1.61 -14.61
C ARG A 15 3.97 3.06 -14.20
N GLN A 16 2.72 3.49 -14.27
CA GLN A 16 2.31 4.86 -13.98
C GLN A 16 2.08 5.04 -12.47
N PRO A 17 2.73 6.02 -11.82
CA PRO A 17 2.36 6.48 -10.49
C PRO A 17 0.94 7.05 -10.49
N VAL A 18 0.12 6.56 -9.57
CA VAL A 18 -1.28 6.98 -9.42
C VAL A 18 -1.59 7.49 -8.03
N ALA A 19 -0.79 7.18 -7.00
CA ALA A 19 -0.89 7.83 -5.70
C ALA A 19 0.42 7.68 -4.91
N GLU A 20 0.59 8.54 -3.92
CA GLU A 20 1.56 8.36 -2.86
C GLU A 20 0.83 7.98 -1.57
N LEU A 21 1.43 7.06 -0.81
CA LEU A 21 0.93 6.56 0.46
C LEU A 21 1.96 6.90 1.52
N GLU A 22 1.65 7.89 2.33
CA GLU A 22 2.49 8.36 3.41
C GLU A 22 2.17 7.55 4.66
N VAL A 23 3.13 6.75 5.14
CA VAL A 23 2.93 5.91 6.31
C VAL A 23 2.82 6.78 7.56
N THR A 24 1.66 6.75 8.20
CA THR A 24 1.35 7.47 9.44
C THR A 24 1.39 6.56 10.67
N GLY A 25 1.28 5.24 10.49
CA GLY A 25 1.37 4.26 11.57
C GLY A 25 1.62 2.84 11.06
N ASP A 26 2.10 1.96 11.92
CA ASP A 26 2.33 0.55 11.59
C ASP A 26 1.94 -0.31 12.80
N ASP A 27 0.87 -1.10 12.65
CA ASP A 27 0.43 -2.13 13.59
C ASP A 27 0.31 -3.46 12.84
N PHE A 28 1.44 -4.16 12.75
CA PHE A 28 1.59 -5.33 11.91
C PHE A 28 0.45 -6.35 12.12
N PRO A 29 -0.22 -6.84 11.04
CA PRO A 29 0.12 -6.71 9.62
C PRO A 29 -0.46 -5.50 8.88
N HIS A 30 -0.99 -4.52 9.60
CA HIS A 30 -1.59 -3.31 9.07
C HIS A 30 -0.59 -2.16 9.09
N THR A 31 -0.44 -1.49 7.95
CA THR A 31 0.29 -0.23 7.88
C THR A 31 -0.70 0.86 7.50
N TYR A 32 -0.88 1.82 8.39
CA TYR A 32 -1.77 2.96 8.19
C TYR A 32 -1.05 4.03 7.38
N CYS A 33 -1.73 4.53 6.36
CA CYS A 33 -1.20 5.51 5.43
C CYS A 33 -2.22 6.63 5.20
N GLU A 34 -1.73 7.83 4.94
CA GLU A 34 -2.49 8.88 4.27
C GLU A 34 -2.21 8.84 2.78
N ILE A 35 -3.21 9.20 1.98
CA ILE A 35 -3.12 9.11 0.52
C ILE A 35 -2.99 10.50 -0.06
N ARG A 36 -2.00 10.66 -0.93
CA ARG A 36 -1.88 11.82 -1.81
C ARG A 36 -2.18 11.35 -3.24
N PRO A 37 -3.37 11.66 -3.77
CA PRO A 37 -3.74 11.28 -5.12
C PRO A 37 -2.81 11.89 -6.16
N LEU A 38 -2.49 11.15 -7.22
CA LEU A 38 -1.81 11.66 -8.41
C LEU A 38 -2.73 11.52 -9.63
N PRO A 39 -2.39 12.13 -10.79
CA PRO A 39 -3.16 11.96 -12.01
C PRO A 39 -3.39 10.47 -12.35
N GLY A 40 -4.66 10.10 -12.52
CA GLY A 40 -5.11 8.72 -12.76
C GLY A 40 -5.56 7.96 -11.50
N PHE A 41 -5.50 8.56 -10.30
CA PHE A 41 -6.04 7.95 -9.08
C PHE A 41 -7.57 7.83 -9.10
N GLU A 42 -8.25 8.89 -9.51
CA GLU A 42 -9.72 8.96 -9.45
C GLU A 42 -10.38 7.85 -10.30
N GLU A 43 -9.72 7.39 -11.35
CA GLU A 43 -10.20 6.25 -12.16
C GLU A 43 -10.20 4.92 -11.40
N ILE A 44 -9.31 4.76 -10.42
CA ILE A 44 -9.16 3.52 -9.65
C ILE A 44 -9.75 3.61 -8.24
N ARG A 45 -10.01 4.83 -7.75
CA ARG A 45 -10.55 5.09 -6.41
C ARG A 45 -11.86 4.32 -6.15
N PRO A 46 -12.88 4.35 -7.03
CA PRO A 46 -14.12 3.59 -6.80
C PRO A 46 -13.87 2.09 -6.69
N ILE A 47 -12.95 1.55 -7.50
CA ILE A 47 -12.65 0.12 -7.54
C ILE A 47 -11.97 -0.34 -6.25
N LEU A 48 -11.11 0.52 -5.69
CA LEU A 48 -10.45 0.27 -4.41
C LEU A 48 -11.43 0.34 -3.23
N VAL A 49 -12.40 1.26 -3.27
CA VAL A 49 -13.49 1.35 -2.27
C VAL A 49 -14.40 0.13 -2.34
N THR A 50 -14.91 -0.24 -3.53
CA THR A 50 -15.79 -1.42 -3.69
C THR A 50 -15.07 -2.74 -3.37
N ALA A 51 -13.77 -2.83 -3.66
CA ALA A 51 -12.97 -4.00 -3.30
C ALA A 51 -12.95 -4.22 -1.78
N TRP A 52 -12.99 -3.15 -0.97
CA TRP A 52 -13.05 -3.23 0.48
C TRP A 52 -14.41 -3.71 1.00
N GLU A 53 -15.50 -3.12 0.51
CA GLU A 53 -16.86 -3.55 0.89
C GLU A 53 -17.07 -5.04 0.61
N SER A 54 -16.50 -5.53 -0.48
CA SER A 54 -16.50 -6.96 -0.81
C SER A 54 -15.57 -7.79 0.09
N ALA A 55 -14.46 -7.23 0.58
CA ALA A 55 -13.53 -7.89 1.48
C ALA A 55 -14.14 -8.21 2.85
N MET A 56 -14.90 -7.24 3.39
CA MET A 56 -15.57 -7.37 4.69
C MET A 56 -16.67 -8.43 4.65
N ASN A 57 -17.37 -8.55 3.52
CA ASN A 57 -18.54 -9.41 3.38
C ASN A 57 -18.23 -10.82 2.81
N ASN A 58 -17.28 -10.94 1.87
CA ASN A 58 -17.04 -12.18 1.09
C ASN A 58 -15.62 -12.76 1.26
N GLY A 59 -14.83 -12.23 2.19
CA GLY A 59 -13.49 -12.71 2.52
C GLY A 59 -12.34 -12.12 1.68
N PRO A 60 -11.07 -12.37 2.08
CA PRO A 60 -9.90 -11.59 1.65
C PRO A 60 -9.36 -11.92 0.25
N ILE A 61 -10.00 -12.79 -0.52
CA ILE A 61 -9.49 -13.24 -1.84
C ILE A 61 -9.84 -12.25 -2.95
N TRP A 62 -11.07 -11.74 -2.95
CA TRP A 62 -11.58 -10.82 -3.96
C TRP A 62 -10.81 -9.50 -4.09
N PRO A 63 -10.40 -8.82 -3.00
CA PRO A 63 -9.69 -7.55 -3.08
C PRO A 63 -8.32 -7.70 -3.74
N ILE A 64 -7.64 -8.82 -3.50
CA ILE A 64 -6.33 -9.12 -4.08
C ILE A 64 -6.47 -9.41 -5.57
N LEU A 65 -7.49 -10.18 -5.95
CA LEU A 65 -7.76 -10.47 -7.35
C LEU A 65 -8.05 -9.16 -8.11
N ARG A 66 -8.82 -8.25 -7.52
CA ARG A 66 -9.09 -6.92 -8.09
C ARG A 66 -7.83 -6.06 -8.22
N MET A 67 -6.99 -5.98 -7.19
CA MET A 67 -5.71 -5.26 -7.30
C MET A 67 -4.78 -5.87 -8.36
N LYS A 68 -4.76 -7.19 -8.49
CA LYS A 68 -4.02 -7.88 -9.56
C LYS A 68 -4.59 -7.56 -10.94
N MET A 69 -5.92 -7.55 -11.11
CA MET A 69 -6.58 -7.15 -12.36
C MET A 69 -6.24 -5.71 -12.74
N LEU A 70 -6.22 -4.80 -11.76
CA LEU A 70 -5.79 -3.41 -11.96
C LEU A 70 -4.27 -3.25 -12.12
N ARG A 71 -3.50 -4.33 -12.02
CA ARG A 71 -2.03 -4.36 -12.08
C ARG A 71 -1.41 -3.37 -11.09
N LEU A 72 -2.04 -3.20 -9.93
CA LEU A 72 -1.57 -2.31 -8.88
C LEU A 72 -0.36 -2.89 -8.16
N ARG A 73 0.64 -2.05 -7.92
CA ARG A 73 1.90 -2.41 -7.26
C ARG A 73 2.34 -1.28 -6.36
N LEU A 74 2.99 -1.59 -5.26
CA LEU A 74 3.65 -0.57 -4.43
C LEU A 74 5.15 -0.57 -4.67
N ARG A 75 5.72 0.63 -4.63
CA ARG A 75 7.17 0.84 -4.65
C ARG A 75 7.56 1.82 -3.54
N PRO A 76 8.60 1.56 -2.75
CA PRO A 76 9.12 2.58 -1.84
C PRO A 76 9.59 3.82 -2.63
N SER A 77 9.31 5.03 -2.13
CA SER A 77 9.69 6.28 -2.81
C SER A 77 11.20 6.44 -2.99
N TYR A 78 11.99 5.97 -2.01
CA TYR A 78 13.46 5.97 -2.03
C TYR A 78 14.10 4.97 -3.00
N GLY A 79 13.30 4.23 -3.78
CA GLY A 79 13.77 3.17 -4.66
C GLY A 79 13.88 1.83 -3.95
N GLY A 80 13.37 0.77 -4.60
CA GLY A 80 13.33 -0.56 -3.99
C GLY A 80 12.49 -1.56 -4.78
N PRO A 81 12.44 -2.82 -4.32
CA PRO A 81 11.69 -3.85 -5.02
C PRO A 81 10.19 -3.58 -4.98
N LEU A 82 9.50 -3.91 -6.08
CA LEU A 82 8.05 -3.85 -6.16
C LEU A 82 7.38 -4.84 -5.19
N ILE A 83 6.37 -4.35 -4.49
CA ILE A 83 5.53 -5.12 -3.59
C ILE A 83 4.23 -5.44 -4.35
N LYS A 84 4.01 -6.74 -4.61
CA LYS A 84 2.95 -7.24 -5.52
C LYS A 84 1.80 -7.97 -4.79
N HIS A 85 1.87 -8.09 -3.47
CA HIS A 85 0.93 -8.85 -2.63
C HIS A 85 0.47 -8.02 -1.44
N VAL A 86 -0.08 -6.86 -1.74
CA VAL A 86 -0.70 -5.97 -0.75
C VAL A 86 -2.16 -5.81 -1.09
N VAL A 87 -2.96 -5.63 -0.04
CA VAL A 87 -4.32 -5.12 -0.12
C VAL A 87 -4.27 -3.68 0.36
N LEU A 88 -4.72 -2.76 -0.49
CA LEU A 88 -4.94 -1.37 -0.13
C LEU A 88 -6.42 -1.21 0.18
N ILE A 89 -6.72 -0.83 1.41
CA ILE A 89 -8.06 -0.54 1.91
C ILE A 89 -8.17 0.97 1.97
N LEU A 90 -9.20 1.56 1.34
CA LEU A 90 -9.45 2.99 1.34
C LEU A 90 -10.60 3.34 2.29
N ASP A 91 -10.40 4.37 3.09
CA ASP A 91 -11.41 5.02 3.90
C ASP A 91 -11.23 6.54 3.78
N GLY A 92 -12.01 7.16 2.88
CA GLY A 92 -11.81 8.57 2.49
C GLY A 92 -10.42 8.80 1.87
N ASP A 93 -9.60 9.57 2.59
CA ASP A 93 -8.20 9.87 2.23
C ASP A 93 -7.18 9.08 3.08
N ARG A 94 -7.69 8.17 3.94
CA ARG A 94 -6.86 7.24 4.70
C ARG A 94 -6.82 5.89 3.98
N ALA A 95 -5.66 5.25 4.10
CA ALA A 95 -5.40 3.93 3.56
C ALA A 95 -4.92 2.99 4.66
N THR A 96 -5.39 1.75 4.64
CA THR A 96 -4.75 0.66 5.36
C THR A 96 -4.13 -0.31 4.37
N LEU A 97 -2.82 -0.46 4.44
CA LEU A 97 -2.08 -1.49 3.72
C LEU A 97 -2.05 -2.75 4.56
N ARG A 98 -2.65 -3.83 4.04
CA ARG A 98 -2.58 -5.16 4.64
C ARG A 98 -1.77 -6.09 3.75
N TYR A 99 -0.75 -6.72 4.33
CA TYR A 99 0.08 -7.70 3.62
C TYR A 99 -0.55 -9.10 3.71
N ARG A 100 -0.79 -9.77 2.58
CA ARG A 100 -1.17 -11.20 2.59
C ARG A 100 0.09 -12.06 2.65
N TYR A 101 0.14 -12.95 3.62
CA TYR A 101 1.32 -13.74 3.93
C TYR A 101 1.69 -14.77 2.85
N GLY A 102 2.97 -14.72 2.50
CA GLY A 102 3.85 -15.87 2.28
C GLY A 102 5.21 -15.49 2.89
N ARG A 103 6.03 -16.47 3.32
CA ARG A 103 7.34 -16.21 3.99
C ARG A 103 8.22 -15.19 3.26
N VAL A 104 8.12 -15.12 1.93
CA VAL A 104 8.88 -14.19 1.08
C VAL A 104 8.41 -12.74 1.22
N SER A 105 7.09 -12.49 1.22
CA SER A 105 6.52 -11.15 1.37
C SER A 105 6.84 -10.58 2.75
N LEU A 106 6.77 -11.42 3.79
CA LEU A 106 7.14 -11.09 5.16
C LEU A 106 8.62 -10.66 5.26
N ARG A 107 9.53 -11.47 4.72
CA ARG A 107 10.97 -11.16 4.70
C ARG A 107 11.30 -9.90 3.90
N ARG A 108 10.57 -9.60 2.82
CA ARG A 108 10.78 -8.34 2.07
C ARG A 108 10.32 -7.14 2.88
N PHE A 109 9.17 -7.23 3.54
CA PHE A 109 8.67 -6.17 4.42
C PHE A 109 9.60 -5.95 5.62
N GLN A 110 10.01 -7.01 6.33
CA GLN A 110 10.94 -6.89 7.46
C GLN A 110 12.28 -6.28 7.03
N ARG A 111 12.81 -6.65 5.85
CA ARG A 111 14.01 -6.02 5.28
C ARG A 111 13.78 -4.54 4.95
N TRP A 112 12.64 -4.18 4.39
CA TRP A 112 12.26 -2.77 4.20
C TRP A 112 12.20 -2.03 5.54
N ARG A 113 11.54 -2.60 6.55
CA ARG A 113 11.38 -2.00 7.88
C ARG A 113 12.72 -1.78 8.56
N ASN A 114 13.63 -2.75 8.46
CA ASN A 114 14.98 -2.67 9.03
C ASN A 114 15.93 -1.78 8.20
N ARG A 115 15.57 -1.43 6.96
CA ARG A 115 16.30 -0.49 6.11
C ARG A 115 15.81 0.95 6.22
N LYS A 116 14.68 1.19 6.90
CA LYS A 116 14.42 2.54 7.41
C LYS A 116 15.63 2.91 8.26
N PRO A 117 16.18 4.13 8.14
CA PRO A 117 17.21 4.58 9.07
C PRO A 117 16.63 4.45 10.48
N ARG A 118 17.07 3.44 11.22
CA ARG A 118 16.91 3.41 12.67
C ARG A 118 17.83 4.51 13.17
N ARG A 119 17.28 5.67 13.49
CA ARG A 119 18.00 6.62 14.32
C ARG A 119 17.66 6.27 15.77
N GLY A 120 18.71 5.86 16.49
CA GLY A 120 18.77 6.06 17.93
C GLY A 120 19.06 7.52 18.24
#